data_AF-A0A8S3PLM9-F1
#
_entry.id   AF-A0A8S3PLM9-F1
#
_cell.length_a   1.000
_cell.length_b   1.000
_cell.length_c   1.000
_cell.angle_alpha   90.00
_cell.angle_beta   90.00
_cell.angle_gamma   90.00
#
_symmetry.space_group_name_H-M   'P 1'
#
loop_
_entity.id
_entity.type
_entity.pdbx_description
1 polymer ?
#
loop_
_entity_poly.entity_id
_entity_poly.type
_entity_poly.pdbx_seq_one_letter_code
_entity_poly.pdbx_strand_id
1 'polypeptide(L)'
;MENQNRFYIYVLCLSITAYTSAFLLTTSSDRATAGRDSIILTVPGTFDKDKLNGSRWTCGSQIQDKVSNPVQVYVDIPITKVDLTSNLSNENPIKVVSGSKHLFICTANASQSAARIQWYLSGTNITDQASAQPSICSTGCETVISSSILSYIGNITDNGKTMYCTAVNGEGQSVNSTMKSIDILYQPIISDIPDYNVTEGNTLSIFPIIDANPQPTFLVESSR
;
A
#
# COMPACT_ATOMS: atom_id res chain seq x y z
N MET A 1 1.12 5.45 -23.11
CA MET A 1 2.21 6.39 -22.80
C MET A 1 2.92 5.85 -21.58
N GLU A 2 3.97 5.06 -21.81
CA GLU A 2 4.68 4.31 -20.78
C GLU A 2 5.79 5.21 -20.22
N ASN A 3 5.68 5.58 -18.94
CA ASN A 3 6.70 6.37 -18.25
C ASN A 3 7.98 5.53 -18.17
N GLN A 4 8.91 5.77 -19.11
CA GLN A 4 10.26 5.25 -19.01
C GLN A 4 10.98 5.99 -17.87
N ASN A 5 10.91 5.43 -16.65
CA ASN A 5 11.77 5.85 -15.57
C ASN A 5 13.23 5.64 -16.01
N ARG A 6 13.93 6.73 -16.28
CA ARG A 6 15.39 6.71 -16.47
C ARG A 6 16.02 6.61 -15.09
N PHE A 7 16.64 5.47 -14.80
CA PHE A 7 17.45 5.28 -13.61
C PHE A 7 18.90 5.64 -13.94
N TYR A 8 19.56 6.41 -13.07
CA TYR A 8 20.98 6.72 -13.16
C TYR A 8 21.71 5.90 -12.11
N ILE A 9 22.62 5.03 -12.54
CA ILE A 9 23.46 4.23 -11.65
C ILE A 9 24.85 4.87 -11.62
N TYR A 10 25.35 5.14 -10.41
CA TYR A 10 26.69 5.66 -10.18
C TYR A 10 27.58 4.53 -9.67
N VAL A 11 28.55 4.11 -10.49
CA VAL A 11 29.59 3.16 -10.09
C VAL A 11 30.89 3.93 -9.92
N LEU A 12 31.48 3.88 -8.72
CA LEU A 12 32.76 4.51 -8.40
C LEU A 12 33.89 3.49 -8.46
N CYS A 13 34.82 3.67 -9.40
CA CYS A 13 36.06 2.91 -9.45
C CYS A 13 37.21 3.77 -8.88
N LEU A 14 37.84 3.33 -7.79
CA LEU A 14 39.00 4.00 -7.19
C LEU A 14 40.28 3.22 -7.48
N SER A 15 41.33 3.93 -7.92
CA SER A 15 42.68 3.38 -8.04
C SER A 15 43.58 3.95 -6.94
N ILE A 16 44.34 3.08 -6.30
CA ILE A 16 45.29 3.47 -5.24
C ILE A 16 46.69 3.79 -5.84
N THR A 17 46.89 3.60 -7.16
CA THR A 17 48.17 3.84 -7.83
C THR A 17 48.13 5.12 -8.66
N ALA A 18 48.98 6.09 -8.28
CA ALA A 18 48.97 7.49 -8.69
C ALA A 18 49.45 7.80 -10.12
N TYR A 19 49.43 6.84 -11.05
CA TYR A 19 49.95 7.07 -12.41
C TYR A 19 49.04 6.54 -13.50
N THR A 20 48.56 7.50 -14.29
CA THR A 20 48.00 7.42 -15.65
C THR A 20 46.62 6.80 -15.83
N SER A 21 45.74 7.64 -16.37
CA SER A 21 44.32 7.45 -16.65
C SER A 21 44.10 6.58 -17.89
N ALA A 22 43.73 5.33 -17.71
CA ALA A 22 42.84 4.63 -18.64
C ALA A 22 42.21 3.42 -17.94
N PHE A 23 40.91 3.52 -17.69
CA PHE A 23 40.11 2.41 -17.17
C PHE A 23 38.92 2.22 -18.11
N LEU A 24 38.70 0.97 -18.50
CA LEU A 24 37.59 0.55 -19.34
C LEU A 24 36.71 -0.35 -18.47
N LEU A 25 35.45 0.04 -18.32
CA LEU A 25 34.42 -0.86 -17.84
C LEU A 25 33.78 -1.54 -19.06
N THR A 26 33.77 -2.86 -19.04
CA THR A 26 32.91 -3.67 -19.91
C THR A 26 31.72 -4.03 -19.04
N THR A 27 30.53 -3.48 -19.29
CA THR A 27 29.56 -4.04 -20.24
C THR A 27 28.69 -2.95 -20.91
N SER A 28 28.50 -3.09 -22.24
CA SER A 28 27.68 -2.30 -23.17
C SER A 28 27.95 -0.78 -23.27
N SER A 29 28.76 -0.41 -24.27
CA SER A 29 28.69 0.81 -25.12
C SER A 29 28.40 2.21 -24.55
N ASP A 30 28.62 2.52 -23.27
CA ASP A 30 28.21 3.83 -22.73
C ASP A 30 29.34 4.76 -22.26
N ARG A 31 29.05 6.07 -22.30
CA ARG A 31 30.00 7.18 -22.06
C ARG A 31 30.50 7.22 -20.61
N ALA A 32 31.81 7.08 -20.44
CA ALA A 32 32.50 7.32 -19.18
C ALA A 32 33.06 8.75 -19.10
N THR A 33 33.02 9.38 -17.92
CA THR A 33 33.73 10.64 -17.65
C THR A 33 34.79 10.38 -16.60
N ALA A 34 36.06 10.63 -16.93
CA ALA A 34 37.20 10.32 -16.06
C ALA A 34 37.69 11.55 -15.28
N GLY A 35 37.80 11.43 -13.96
CA GLY A 35 38.54 12.35 -13.09
C GLY A 35 39.97 11.84 -12.83
N ARG A 36 40.80 12.62 -12.10
CA ARG A 36 42.21 12.27 -11.81
C ARG A 36 42.37 10.96 -11.02
N ASP A 37 41.49 10.70 -10.04
CA ASP A 37 41.61 9.55 -9.11
C ASP A 37 40.31 8.71 -8.99
N SER A 38 39.24 9.13 -9.68
CA SER A 38 37.94 8.46 -9.64
C SER A 38 37.24 8.55 -10.99
N ILE A 39 36.64 7.45 -11.42
CA ILE A 39 35.68 7.45 -12.53
C ILE A 39 34.29 7.28 -11.95
N ILE A 40 33.44 8.27 -12.23
CA ILE A 40 32.00 8.16 -12.02
C ILE A 40 31.42 7.83 -13.38
N LEU A 41 31.00 6.58 -13.55
CA LEU A 41 30.16 6.23 -14.68
C LEU A 41 28.76 6.75 -14.40
N THR A 42 28.31 7.66 -15.27
CA THR A 42 26.88 7.92 -15.43
C THR A 42 26.47 7.17 -16.67
N VAL A 43 25.87 5.99 -16.50
CA VAL A 43 25.40 5.24 -17.66
C VAL A 43 24.05 5.82 -18.08
N PRO A 44 23.96 6.58 -19.19
CA PRO A 44 22.71 7.21 -19.60
C PRO A 44 21.92 6.21 -20.45
N GLY A 45 20.98 5.49 -19.83
CA GLY A 45 20.21 4.48 -20.53
C GLY A 45 18.83 4.23 -19.92
N THR A 46 17.89 3.85 -20.78
CA THR A 46 16.70 3.11 -20.36
C THR A 46 17.12 1.66 -20.19
N PHE A 47 17.49 1.31 -18.98
CA PHE A 47 17.89 -0.06 -18.71
C PHE A 47 16.68 -0.97 -18.54
N ASP A 48 16.77 -2.14 -19.12
CA ASP A 48 15.87 -3.24 -18.83
C ASP A 48 16.14 -3.76 -17.42
N LYS A 49 15.13 -3.70 -16.54
CA LYS A 49 15.23 -4.17 -15.15
C LYS A 49 15.73 -5.62 -15.10
N ASP A 50 15.32 -6.44 -16.06
CA ASP A 50 15.61 -7.87 -16.13
C ASP A 50 17.06 -8.15 -16.54
N LYS A 51 17.74 -7.16 -17.14
CA LYS A 51 19.16 -7.24 -17.50
C LYS A 51 20.10 -6.67 -16.45
N LEU A 52 19.61 -5.70 -15.66
CA LEU A 52 20.40 -5.06 -14.61
C LEU A 52 20.40 -5.86 -13.31
N ASN A 53 19.25 -6.41 -12.91
CA ASN A 53 19.11 -7.04 -11.60
C ASN A 53 20.00 -8.29 -11.49
N GLY A 54 20.91 -8.31 -10.51
CA GLY A 54 21.89 -9.38 -10.33
C GLY A 54 23.08 -9.37 -11.31
N SER A 55 23.16 -8.37 -12.20
CA SER A 55 24.27 -8.23 -13.14
C SER A 55 25.59 -7.96 -12.41
N ARG A 56 26.71 -8.47 -12.95
CA ARG A 56 28.04 -8.36 -12.34
C ARG A 56 28.91 -7.38 -13.13
N TRP A 57 29.45 -6.39 -12.43
CA TRP A 57 30.20 -5.28 -13.00
C TRP A 57 31.62 -5.29 -12.44
N THR A 58 32.62 -5.05 -13.29
CA THR A 58 34.03 -5.00 -12.91
C THR A 58 34.70 -3.76 -13.47
N CYS A 59 35.57 -3.14 -12.68
CA CYS A 59 36.46 -2.08 -13.14
C CYS A 59 37.73 -2.70 -13.72
N GLY A 60 38.05 -2.44 -14.99
CA GLY A 60 39.29 -2.90 -15.62
C GLY A 60 40.23 -1.74 -15.95
N SER A 61 41.53 -1.93 -15.77
CA SER A 61 42.57 -1.06 -16.34
C SER A 61 43.28 -1.78 -17.48
N GLN A 62 43.29 -1.19 -18.68
CA GLN A 62 44.04 -1.73 -19.82
C GLN A 62 45.54 -1.50 -19.72
N ILE A 63 45.97 -0.52 -18.92
CA ILE A 63 47.39 -0.20 -18.77
C ILE A 63 48.08 -1.17 -17.81
N GLN A 64 47.35 -1.63 -16.78
CA GLN A 64 47.90 -2.48 -15.72
C GLN A 64 47.43 -3.94 -15.79
N ASP A 65 46.65 -4.32 -16.81
CA ASP A 65 45.97 -5.63 -16.92
C ASP A 65 45.30 -6.08 -15.61
N LYS A 66 44.74 -5.10 -14.89
CA LYS A 66 44.19 -5.31 -13.54
C LYS A 66 42.69 -5.13 -13.57
N VAL A 67 41.98 -6.11 -13.00
CA VAL A 67 40.52 -6.12 -12.91
C VAL A 67 40.13 -6.14 -11.44
N SER A 68 39.12 -5.35 -11.06
CA SER A 68 38.56 -5.37 -9.71
C SER A 68 37.79 -6.65 -9.45
N ASN A 69 37.46 -6.91 -8.18
CA ASN A 69 36.40 -7.87 -7.88
C ASN A 69 35.08 -7.43 -8.54
N PRO A 70 34.23 -8.38 -8.95
CA PRO A 70 32.91 -8.08 -9.49
C PRO A 70 31.98 -7.55 -8.39
N VAL A 71 31.23 -6.50 -8.70
CA VAL A 71 30.14 -5.93 -7.90
C VAL A 71 28.82 -6.36 -8.53
N GLN A 72 27.86 -6.80 -7.71
CA GLN A 72 26.51 -7.08 -8.18
C GLN A 72 25.63 -5.84 -8.06
N VAL A 73 24.92 -5.52 -9.15
CA VAL A 73 23.94 -4.44 -9.19
C VAL A 73 22.57 -5.02 -8.98
N TYR A 74 21.80 -4.44 -8.06
CA TYR A 74 20.40 -4.75 -7.85
C TYR A 74 19.56 -3.52 -8.15
N VAL A 75 18.41 -3.74 -8.78
CA VAL A 75 17.44 -2.67 -9.05
C VAL A 75 16.41 -2.70 -7.92
N ASP A 76 16.25 -1.58 -7.23
CA ASP A 76 15.21 -1.47 -6.21
C ASP A 76 13.84 -1.44 -6.90
N ILE A 77 12.99 -2.42 -6.56
CA ILE A 77 11.62 -2.52 -7.07
C ILE A 77 10.69 -2.00 -5.97
N PRO A 78 10.23 -0.73 -6.06
CA PRO A 78 9.39 -0.15 -5.02
C PRO A 78 7.99 -0.72 -5.06
N ILE A 79 7.27 -0.58 -3.94
CA ILE A 79 5.82 -0.75 -3.92
C ILE A 79 5.23 0.41 -4.73
N THR A 80 4.34 0.11 -5.67
CA THR A 80 3.69 1.14 -6.50
C THR A 80 2.18 1.11 -6.41
N LYS A 81 1.61 0.01 -5.92
CA LYS A 81 0.17 -0.17 -5.83
C LYS A 81 -0.22 -1.01 -4.63
N VAL A 82 -1.29 -0.59 -3.97
CA VAL A 82 -1.92 -1.33 -2.88
C VAL A 82 -3.42 -1.41 -3.17
N ASP A 83 -3.95 -2.62 -3.17
CA ASP A 83 -5.35 -2.90 -3.42
C ASP A 83 -6.04 -3.31 -2.11
N LEU A 84 -7.22 -2.71 -1.85
CA LEU A 84 -8.06 -3.01 -0.70
C LEU A 84 -9.39 -3.59 -1.20
N THR A 85 -9.67 -4.82 -0.78
CA THR A 85 -10.87 -5.58 -1.14
C THR A 85 -11.58 -6.10 0.11
N SER A 86 -12.83 -6.51 -0.04
CA SER A 86 -13.58 -7.20 1.02
C SER A 86 -14.09 -8.55 0.55
N ASN A 87 -14.39 -9.43 1.50
CA ASN A 87 -14.96 -10.75 1.21
C ASN A 87 -16.42 -10.71 0.76
N LEU A 88 -17.12 -9.58 0.90
CA LEU A 88 -18.54 -9.45 0.55
C LEU A 88 -18.75 -8.69 -0.76
N SER A 89 -18.20 -7.48 -0.85
CA SER A 89 -18.35 -6.59 -2.00
C SER A 89 -17.18 -5.61 -2.09
N ASN A 90 -16.75 -5.31 -3.31
CA ASN A 90 -15.72 -4.31 -3.57
C ASN A 90 -16.31 -2.93 -3.94
N GLU A 91 -17.61 -2.75 -3.74
CA GLU A 91 -18.30 -1.48 -3.90
C GLU A 91 -17.77 -0.40 -2.95
N ASN A 92 -18.14 0.85 -3.23
CA ASN A 92 -17.89 1.98 -2.36
C ASN A 92 -19.21 2.78 -2.27
N PRO A 93 -19.83 2.88 -1.08
CA PRO A 93 -19.36 2.38 0.21
C PRO A 93 -19.42 0.85 0.36
N ILE A 94 -18.60 0.29 1.25
CA ILE A 94 -18.69 -1.12 1.66
C ILE A 94 -19.74 -1.25 2.74
N LYS A 95 -20.77 -2.07 2.49
CA LYS A 95 -21.83 -2.36 3.44
C LYS A 95 -21.37 -3.39 4.46
N VAL A 96 -21.52 -3.07 5.74
CA VAL A 96 -21.07 -3.86 6.89
C VAL A 96 -22.21 -3.92 7.90
N VAL A 97 -22.56 -5.10 8.39
CA VAL A 97 -23.62 -5.24 9.40
C VAL A 97 -23.01 -5.01 10.78
N SER A 98 -23.66 -4.16 11.58
CA SER A 98 -23.22 -3.87 12.95
C SER A 98 -23.16 -5.15 13.79
N GLY A 99 -22.10 -5.28 14.60
CA GLY A 99 -21.85 -6.45 15.45
C GLY A 99 -21.40 -7.71 14.70
N SER A 100 -21.41 -7.70 13.37
CA SER A 100 -20.95 -8.83 12.56
C SER A 100 -19.48 -8.68 12.21
N LYS A 101 -18.78 -9.82 12.10
CA LYS A 101 -17.37 -9.88 11.71
C LYS A 101 -17.25 -9.87 10.18
N HIS A 102 -16.44 -8.95 9.66
CA HIS A 102 -16.17 -8.74 8.24
C HIS A 102 -14.67 -8.82 7.95
N LEU A 103 -14.32 -9.40 6.81
CA LEU A 103 -12.92 -9.60 6.42
C LEU A 103 -12.55 -8.64 5.29
N PHE A 104 -11.53 -7.83 5.56
CA PHE A 104 -10.92 -6.97 4.56
C PHE A 104 -9.55 -7.52 4.20
N ILE A 105 -9.20 -7.45 2.93
CA ILE A 105 -7.93 -7.94 2.41
C ILE A 105 -7.21 -6.75 1.80
N CYS A 106 -5.96 -6.57 2.20
CA CYS A 106 -5.07 -5.59 1.62
C CYS A 106 -3.91 -6.33 0.95
N THR A 107 -3.63 -5.99 -0.30
CA THR A 107 -2.58 -6.62 -1.10
C THR A 107 -1.67 -5.54 -1.67
N ALA A 108 -0.40 -5.57 -1.29
CA ALA A 108 0.64 -4.77 -1.91
C ALA A 108 1.19 -5.51 -3.13
N ASN A 109 1.47 -4.77 -4.20
CA ASN A 109 2.03 -5.36 -5.41
C ASN A 109 3.44 -5.94 -5.18
N ALA A 110 3.88 -6.73 -6.16
CA ALA A 110 5.16 -7.42 -6.10
C ALA A 110 6.31 -6.39 -6.00
N SER A 111 7.10 -6.48 -4.93
CA SER A 111 8.25 -5.60 -4.64
C SER A 111 9.45 -6.43 -4.19
N GLN A 112 10.65 -5.83 -4.16
CA GLN A 112 11.88 -6.59 -3.87
C GLN A 112 11.92 -7.16 -2.44
N SER A 113 11.34 -6.43 -1.48
CA SER A 113 11.26 -6.82 -0.07
C SER A 113 9.82 -6.96 0.36
N ALA A 114 9.52 -7.89 1.27
CA ALA A 114 8.18 -8.01 1.84
C ALA A 114 7.74 -6.70 2.49
N ALA A 115 6.56 -6.21 2.12
CA ALA A 115 6.00 -4.98 2.63
C ALA A 115 5.29 -5.23 3.97
N ARG A 116 5.45 -4.29 4.91
CA ARG A 116 4.66 -4.25 6.13
C ARG A 116 3.37 -3.50 5.88
N ILE A 117 2.23 -4.18 6.06
CA ILE A 117 0.91 -3.58 5.86
C ILE A 117 0.35 -3.06 7.19
N GLN A 118 -0.20 -1.85 7.16
CA GLN A 118 -0.87 -1.19 8.27
C GLN A 118 -2.29 -0.80 7.86
N TRP A 119 -3.22 -0.87 8.81
CA TRP A 119 -4.64 -0.61 8.59
C TRP A 119 -5.10 0.63 9.34
N TYR A 120 -5.96 1.42 8.68
CA TYR A 120 -6.48 2.66 9.22
C TYR A 120 -7.98 2.80 9.00
N LEU A 121 -8.66 3.29 10.03
CA LEU A 121 -10.07 3.69 9.99
C LEU A 121 -10.17 5.17 10.40
N SER A 122 -10.49 6.03 9.44
CA SER A 122 -10.50 7.50 9.58
C SER A 122 -9.24 8.04 10.27
N GLY A 123 -8.08 7.51 9.86
CA GLY A 123 -6.76 7.88 10.40
C GLY A 123 -6.37 7.16 11.69
N THR A 124 -7.28 6.45 12.36
CA THR A 124 -6.95 5.64 13.54
C THR A 124 -6.31 4.33 13.12
N ASN A 125 -5.15 4.00 13.66
CA ASN A 125 -4.47 2.74 13.37
C ASN A 125 -5.20 1.57 14.06
N ILE A 126 -5.61 0.59 13.27
CA ILE A 126 -6.33 -0.63 13.70
C ILE A 126 -5.60 -1.91 13.25
N THR A 127 -4.29 -1.80 13.04
CA THR A 127 -3.45 -2.90 12.52
C THR A 127 -3.37 -4.09 13.49
N ASP A 128 -3.59 -3.85 14.78
CA ASP A 128 -3.64 -4.87 15.84
C ASP A 128 -4.77 -5.90 15.64
N GLN A 129 -5.82 -5.53 14.90
CA GLN A 129 -6.95 -6.40 14.55
C GLN A 129 -6.69 -7.23 13.28
N ALA A 130 -5.53 -7.06 12.66
CA ALA A 130 -5.17 -7.69 11.40
C ALA A 130 -4.14 -8.81 11.57
N SER A 131 -4.13 -9.73 10.60
CA SER A 131 -3.16 -10.81 10.51
C SER A 131 -2.39 -10.69 9.20
N ALA A 132 -1.07 -10.57 9.30
CA ALA A 132 -0.17 -10.62 8.16
C ALA A 132 -0.21 -12.02 7.53
N GLN A 133 -0.30 -12.09 6.22
CA GLN A 133 -0.25 -13.35 5.49
C GLN A 133 1.17 -13.65 5.03
N PRO A 134 1.52 -14.93 4.82
CA PRO A 134 2.78 -15.30 4.19
C PRO A 134 2.94 -14.56 2.86
N SER A 135 4.12 -13.98 2.62
CA SER A 135 4.40 -13.32 1.35
C SER A 135 4.49 -14.36 0.24
N ILE A 136 3.94 -14.02 -0.93
CA ILE A 136 3.92 -14.89 -2.10
C ILE A 136 5.01 -14.43 -3.05
N CYS A 137 5.91 -15.32 -3.44
CA CYS A 137 6.88 -15.05 -4.49
C CYS A 137 6.19 -14.87 -5.85
N SER A 138 6.64 -13.90 -6.63
CA SER A 138 6.43 -13.91 -8.09
C SER A 138 7.25 -15.03 -8.75
N THR A 139 7.04 -15.27 -10.04
CA THR A 139 7.89 -16.18 -10.84
C THR A 139 9.37 -15.87 -10.61
N GLY A 140 10.16 -16.85 -10.19
CA GLY A 140 11.59 -16.69 -9.87
C GLY A 140 11.93 -16.08 -8.51
N CYS A 141 10.94 -15.75 -7.66
CA CYS A 141 11.12 -15.11 -6.34
C CYS A 141 11.92 -13.79 -6.34
N GLU A 142 12.05 -13.11 -7.48
CA GLU A 142 12.71 -11.80 -7.55
C GLU A 142 11.90 -10.68 -6.88
N THR A 143 10.59 -10.86 -6.83
CA THR A 143 9.67 -9.96 -6.11
C THR A 143 8.71 -10.76 -5.26
N VAL A 144 8.21 -10.12 -4.22
CA VAL A 144 7.26 -10.68 -3.26
C VAL A 144 6.02 -9.82 -3.17
N ILE A 145 4.87 -10.48 -3.19
CA ILE A 145 3.55 -9.89 -2.96
C ILE A 145 3.27 -10.06 -1.47
N SER A 146 2.95 -8.96 -0.80
CA SER A 146 2.59 -8.97 0.61
C SER A 146 1.10 -8.73 0.78
N SER A 147 0.47 -9.47 1.69
CA SER A 147 -0.95 -9.32 1.98
C SER A 147 -1.24 -9.39 3.47
N SER A 148 -2.36 -8.78 3.86
CA SER A 148 -2.84 -8.75 5.24
C SER A 148 -4.36 -8.88 5.23
N ILE A 149 -4.91 -9.54 6.25
CA ILE A 149 -6.34 -9.72 6.44
C ILE A 149 -6.74 -9.02 7.74
N LEU A 150 -7.63 -8.03 7.65
CA LEU A 150 -8.23 -7.37 8.79
C LEU A 150 -9.58 -8.02 9.14
N SER A 151 -9.73 -8.41 10.40
CA SER A 151 -10.97 -8.95 10.96
C SER A 151 -11.71 -7.85 11.71
N TYR A 152 -12.53 -7.09 11.00
CA TYR A 152 -13.24 -5.93 11.55
C TYR A 152 -14.64 -6.30 12.05
N ILE A 153 -15.06 -5.74 13.18
CA ILE A 153 -16.42 -5.86 13.71
C ILE A 153 -17.09 -4.49 13.59
N GLY A 154 -18.19 -4.41 12.84
CA GLY A 154 -18.88 -3.14 12.60
C GLY A 154 -19.45 -2.52 13.86
N ASN A 155 -19.18 -1.24 14.10
CA ASN A 155 -19.82 -0.43 15.14
C ASN A 155 -20.67 0.67 14.48
N ILE A 156 -21.86 0.93 15.02
CA ILE A 156 -22.80 1.95 14.52
C ILE A 156 -22.12 3.33 14.42
N THR A 157 -21.23 3.65 15.36
CA THR A 157 -20.48 4.92 15.38
C THR A 157 -19.42 5.03 14.28
N ASP A 158 -19.13 3.95 13.56
CA ASP A 158 -18.20 3.93 12.43
C ASP A 158 -18.89 4.18 11.09
N ASN A 159 -20.22 4.42 11.08
CA ASN A 159 -20.95 4.71 9.85
C ASN A 159 -20.39 5.94 9.14
N GLY A 160 -20.08 5.81 7.85
CA GLY A 160 -19.49 6.87 7.02
C GLY A 160 -17.98 7.04 7.19
N LYS A 161 -17.32 6.31 8.11
CA LYS A 161 -15.86 6.35 8.26
C LYS A 161 -15.15 5.75 7.04
N THR A 162 -13.94 6.24 6.76
CA THR A 162 -13.12 5.75 5.65
C THR A 162 -12.09 4.73 6.11
N MET A 163 -11.99 3.61 5.40
CA MET A 163 -10.98 2.57 5.63
C MET A 163 -9.97 2.57 4.49
N TYR A 164 -8.70 2.40 4.85
CA TYR A 164 -7.62 2.18 3.91
C TYR A 164 -6.49 1.40 4.58
N CYS A 165 -5.59 0.87 3.77
CA CYS A 165 -4.36 0.27 4.24
C CYS A 165 -3.15 0.97 3.61
N THR A 166 -2.02 0.88 4.30
CA THR A 166 -0.73 1.41 3.86
C THR A 166 0.27 0.28 3.83
N ALA A 167 0.95 0.10 2.70
CA ALA A 167 2.08 -0.81 2.60
C ALA A 167 3.39 -0.04 2.70
N VAL A 168 4.28 -0.47 3.58
CA VAL A 168 5.58 0.17 3.86
C VAL A 168 6.70 -0.79 3.45
N ASN A 169 7.61 -0.37 2.57
CA ASN A 169 8.77 -1.16 2.17
C ASN A 169 9.89 -1.11 3.22
N GLY A 170 10.96 -1.90 3.02
CA GLY A 170 12.12 -1.94 3.92
C GLY A 170 12.86 -0.61 4.08
N GLU A 171 12.69 0.32 3.13
CA GLU A 171 13.30 1.65 3.12
C GLU A 171 12.43 2.72 3.79
N GLY A 172 11.21 2.36 4.21
CA GLY A 172 10.25 3.29 4.80
C GLY A 172 9.39 4.07 3.81
N GLN A 173 9.50 3.79 2.49
CA GLN A 173 8.55 4.30 1.51
C GLN A 173 7.19 3.63 1.72
N SER A 174 6.13 4.43 1.62
CA SER A 174 4.76 3.97 1.90
C SER A 174 3.82 4.27 0.74
N VAL A 175 2.97 3.31 0.40
CA VAL A 175 1.88 3.48 -0.56
C VAL A 175 0.55 3.18 0.11
N ASN A 176 -0.44 4.05 -0.09
CA ASN A 176 -1.79 3.85 0.42
C ASN A 176 -2.67 3.15 -0.61
N SER A 177 -3.61 2.35 -0.15
CA SER A 177 -4.72 1.89 -0.98
C SER A 177 -5.69 3.04 -1.27
N THR A 178 -6.56 2.82 -2.25
CA THR A 178 -7.78 3.63 -2.38
C THR A 178 -8.59 3.56 -1.10
N MET A 179 -9.00 4.73 -0.59
CA MET A 179 -9.87 4.81 0.59
C MET A 179 -11.29 4.39 0.21
N LYS A 180 -11.92 3.56 1.04
CA LYS A 180 -13.32 3.16 0.89
C LYS A 180 -14.13 3.61 2.10
N SER A 181 -15.32 4.14 1.88
CA SER A 181 -16.23 4.47 2.97
C SER A 181 -16.92 3.21 3.46
N ILE A 182 -17.20 3.12 4.76
CA ILE A 182 -17.96 2.03 5.36
C ILE A 182 -19.39 2.51 5.63
N ASP A 183 -20.35 1.74 5.15
CA ASP A 183 -21.79 1.93 5.40
C ASP A 183 -22.22 0.86 6.41
N ILE A 184 -22.45 1.28 7.65
CA ILE A 184 -22.81 0.37 8.75
C ILE A 184 -24.32 0.21 8.79
N LEU A 185 -24.79 -0.99 8.48
CA LEU A 185 -26.19 -1.38 8.54
C LEU A 185 -26.55 -1.84 9.94
N TYR A 186 -27.63 -1.32 10.50
CA TYR A 186 -28.11 -1.66 11.84
C TYR A 186 -29.63 -1.53 11.95
N GLN A 187 -30.20 -2.36 12.82
CA GLN A 187 -31.63 -2.35 13.12
C GLN A 187 -32.04 -1.04 13.81
N PRO A 188 -33.31 -0.62 13.69
CA PRO A 188 -33.81 0.59 14.33
C PRO A 188 -33.59 0.61 15.85
N ILE A 189 -33.09 1.74 16.34
CA ILE A 189 -32.93 2.07 17.75
C ILE A 189 -34.00 3.12 18.07
N ILE A 190 -34.87 2.80 19.02
CA ILE A 190 -35.97 3.68 19.44
C ILE A 190 -35.50 4.43 20.69
N SER A 191 -35.59 5.76 20.67
CA SER A 191 -35.30 6.59 21.83
C SER A 191 -36.35 6.41 22.92
N ASP A 192 -35.94 6.51 24.18
CA ASP A 192 -36.89 6.57 25.30
C ASP A 192 -37.87 7.73 25.12
N ILE A 193 -39.15 7.45 25.42
CA ILE A 193 -40.22 8.42 25.36
C ILE A 193 -40.31 9.08 26.75
N PRO A 194 -40.17 10.41 26.87
CA PRO A 194 -40.27 11.07 28.16
C PRO A 194 -41.70 11.04 28.70
N ASP A 195 -41.84 11.21 30.02
CA ASP A 195 -43.15 11.37 30.64
C ASP A 195 -43.81 12.69 30.19
N TYR A 196 -45.10 12.63 29.85
CA TYR A 196 -45.90 13.80 29.46
C TYR A 196 -47.01 14.06 30.48
N ASN A 197 -47.09 15.29 30.98
CA ASN A 197 -48.25 15.75 31.74
C ASN A 197 -49.33 16.22 30.76
N VAL A 198 -50.46 15.51 30.73
CA VAL A 198 -51.58 15.80 29.82
C VAL A 198 -52.77 16.34 30.62
N THR A 199 -53.43 17.38 30.10
CA THR A 199 -54.68 17.90 30.66
C THR A 199 -55.87 17.31 29.92
N GLU A 200 -56.94 17.00 30.65
CA GLU A 200 -58.19 16.51 30.08
C GLU A 200 -58.71 17.48 28.99
N GLY A 201 -59.09 16.93 27.84
CA GLY A 201 -59.52 17.71 26.66
C GLY A 201 -58.42 17.99 25.62
N ASN A 202 -57.15 17.72 25.92
CA ASN A 202 -56.04 17.92 24.97
C ASN A 202 -55.63 16.62 24.26
N THR A 203 -55.28 16.73 22.98
CA THR A 203 -54.65 15.64 22.21
C THR A 203 -53.13 15.67 22.41
N LEU A 204 -52.56 14.56 22.85
CA LEU A 204 -51.11 14.34 22.88
C LEU A 204 -50.68 13.59 21.62
N SER A 205 -49.66 14.09 20.92
CA SER A 205 -49.00 13.38 19.82
C SER A 205 -47.56 13.08 20.22
N ILE A 206 -47.22 11.79 20.28
CA ILE A 206 -45.89 11.31 20.64
C ILE A 206 -45.20 10.82 19.38
N PHE A 207 -43.99 11.31 19.13
CA PHE A 207 -43.14 10.88 18.02
C PHE A 207 -41.80 10.42 18.59
N PRO A 208 -41.53 9.11 18.68
CA PRO A 208 -40.23 8.62 19.09
C PRO A 208 -39.18 8.94 18.01
N ILE A 209 -37.95 9.22 18.42
CA ILE A 209 -36.82 9.29 17.50
C ILE A 209 -36.42 7.85 17.19
N ILE A 210 -36.40 7.51 15.91
CA ILE A 210 -36.02 6.19 15.41
C ILE A 210 -34.77 6.37 14.57
N ASP A 211 -33.65 5.82 15.03
CA ASP A 211 -32.37 5.84 14.31
C ASP A 211 -32.09 4.47 13.70
N ALA A 212 -31.86 4.40 12.40
CA ALA A 212 -31.68 3.14 11.68
C ALA A 212 -30.90 3.34 10.38
N ASN A 213 -30.21 2.29 9.94
CA ASN A 213 -29.62 2.25 8.61
C ASN A 213 -29.81 0.87 7.94
N PRO A 214 -30.59 0.78 6.84
CA PRO A 214 -31.32 1.88 6.18
C PRO A 214 -32.53 2.36 7.01
N GLN A 215 -33.02 3.55 6.66
CA GLN A 215 -34.23 4.11 7.27
C GLN A 215 -35.45 3.21 7.02
N PRO A 216 -36.28 2.91 8.04
CA PRO A 216 -37.43 2.04 7.89
C PRO A 216 -38.54 2.72 7.09
N THR A 217 -39.21 1.95 6.24
CA THR A 217 -40.46 2.36 5.59
C THR A 217 -41.63 2.04 6.52
N PHE A 218 -42.28 3.06 7.08
CA PHE A 218 -43.48 2.86 7.91
C PHE A 218 -44.69 2.56 7.03
N LEU A 219 -45.35 1.44 7.26
CA LEU A 219 -46.74 1.23 6.85
C LEU A 219 -47.62 1.66 8.02
N VAL A 220 -48.45 2.68 7.81
CA VAL A 220 -49.43 3.12 8.82
C VAL A 220 -50.55 2.09 8.86
N GLU A 221 -50.55 1.21 9.86
CA GLU A 221 -51.72 0.40 10.18
C GLU A 221 -52.54 1.09 11.27
N SER A 222 -53.79 1.44 10.94
CA SER A 222 -54.75 1.89 11.95
C SER A 222 -55.31 0.67 12.68
N SER A 223 -54.90 0.43 13.93
CA SER A 223 -55.63 -0.47 14.82
C SER A 223 -56.93 0.23 15.24
N ARG A 224 -58.06 -0.33 14.80
CA ARG A 224 -59.40 0.02 15.30
C ARG A 224 -59.64 -0.53 16.70
#